data_AF-A0A0B2UQ81-F1
#
_entry.id   AF-A0A0B2UQ81-F1
#
_cell.length_a   1.000
_cell.length_b   1.000
_cell.length_c   1.000
_cell.angle_alpha   90.00
_cell.angle_beta   90.00
_cell.angle_gamma   90.00
#
_symmetry.space_group_name_H-M   'P 1'
#
loop_
_entity.id
_entity.type
_entity.pdbx_description
1 polymer ?
#
loop_
_entity_poly.entity_id
_entity_poly.type
_entity_poly.pdbx_seq_one_letter_code
_entity_poly.pdbx_strand_id
1 'polypeptide(L)' 'VSANESEAEHSTGKFLGFDHIRFWVGNAKQAAFWYCTNFGFEPFAYKGLETGSRLIASHAIRQDKVQ' A
#
# COMPACT_ATOMS: atom_id res chain seq x y z
N VAL A 1 -43.68 26.82 12.22
CA VAL A 1 -43.49 25.37 11.98
C VAL A 1 -42.01 25.19 11.70
N SER A 2 -41.21 24.94 12.75
CA SER A 2 -39.78 24.63 12.60
C SER A 2 -39.67 23.14 12.33
N ALA A 3 -39.29 22.78 11.10
CA ALA A 3 -38.81 21.45 10.81
C ALA A 3 -37.31 21.44 11.19
N ASN A 4 -36.99 20.81 12.32
CA ASN A 4 -35.62 20.35 12.57
C ASN A 4 -35.38 19.19 11.61
N GLU A 5 -34.66 19.44 10.53
CA GLU A 5 -34.08 18.38 9.72
C GLU A 5 -32.98 17.73 10.57
N SER A 6 -33.30 16.59 11.17
CA SER A 6 -32.31 15.71 11.77
C SER A 6 -31.38 15.24 10.65
N GLU A 7 -30.16 15.80 10.61
CA GLU A 7 -29.08 15.32 9.76
C GLU A 7 -28.90 13.82 10.02
N ALA A 8 -29.34 13.01 9.07
CA ALA A 8 -29.09 11.58 9.10
C ALA A 8 -27.58 11.38 8.94
N GLU A 9 -26.91 11.07 10.05
CA GLU A 9 -25.61 10.42 10.08
C GLU A 9 -25.68 9.19 9.18
N HIS A 10 -25.29 9.34 7.92
CA HIS A 10 -24.93 8.21 7.11
C HIS A 10 -23.76 7.57 7.86
N SER A 11 -23.82 6.28 8.16
CA SER A 11 -22.66 5.54 8.65
C SER A 11 -21.66 5.38 7.50
N THR A 12 -21.25 6.49 6.91
CA THR A 12 -20.23 6.59 5.87
C THR A 12 -18.91 6.23 6.54
N GLY A 13 -18.34 5.10 6.11
CA GLY A 13 -17.08 4.61 6.64
C GLY A 13 -15.99 5.69 6.62
N LYS A 14 -15.21 5.76 7.69
CA LYS A 14 -14.12 6.74 7.83
C LYS A 14 -12.86 6.26 7.10
N PHE A 15 -12.32 7.08 6.21
CA PHE A 15 -11.01 6.85 5.59
C PHE A 15 -9.89 7.28 6.54
N LEU A 16 -9.00 6.35 6.91
CA LEU A 16 -7.89 6.61 7.84
C LEU A 16 -6.63 7.13 7.14
N GLY A 17 -6.36 6.67 5.91
CA GLY A 17 -5.17 7.02 5.15
C GLY A 17 -4.86 5.97 4.09
N PHE A 18 -3.73 6.15 3.40
CA PHE A 18 -3.22 5.16 2.45
C PHE A 18 -2.51 4.03 3.18
N ASP A 19 -2.89 2.78 2.88
CA ASP A 19 -2.26 1.59 3.46
C ASP A 19 -0.97 1.23 2.70
N HIS A 20 -1.09 1.02 1.38
CA HIS A 20 0.05 0.76 0.49
C HIS A 20 -0.29 1.09 -0.96
N ILE A 21 0.74 1.16 -1.80
CA ILE A 21 0.63 1.26 -3.26
C ILE A 21 1.23 0.00 -3.87
N ARG A 22 0.50 -0.63 -4.82
CA ARG A 22 0.98 -1.81 -5.55
C ARG A 22 1.31 -1.44 -6.99
N PHE A 23 2.58 -1.60 -7.35
CA PHE A 23 3.05 -1.42 -8.71
C PHE A 23 3.12 -2.76 -9.45
N TRP A 24 2.56 -2.81 -10.66
CA TRP A 24 2.76 -3.91 -11.59
C TRP A 24 3.90 -3.55 -12.54
N VAL A 25 4.96 -4.35 -12.51
CA VAL A 25 6.21 -4.07 -13.23
C VAL A 25 6.72 -5.35 -13.88
N GLY A 26 7.53 -5.19 -14.94
CA GLY A 26 8.15 -6.34 -15.61
C GLY A 26 9.15 -7.09 -14.71
N ASN A 27 9.94 -6.35 -13.92
CA ASN A 27 10.91 -6.94 -12.99
C ASN A 27 10.80 -6.31 -11.59
N ALA A 28 10.07 -6.98 -10.70
CA ALA A 28 9.81 -6.50 -9.34
C ALA A 28 11.08 -6.39 -8.48
N LYS A 29 12.10 -7.23 -8.72
CA LYS A 29 13.35 -7.23 -7.97
C LYS A 29 14.19 -5.99 -8.27
N GLN A 30 14.34 -5.65 -9.55
CA GLN A 30 15.05 -4.46 -9.98
C GLN A 30 14.31 -3.18 -9.58
N ALA A 31 12.97 -3.17 -9.72
CA ALA A 31 12.15 -2.04 -9.28
C ALA A 31 12.32 -1.78 -7.78
N ALA A 32 12.17 -2.80 -6.94
CA ALA A 32 12.36 -2.66 -5.50
C ALA A 32 13.77 -2.17 -5.16
N PHE A 33 14.81 -2.72 -5.78
CA PHE A 33 16.19 -2.26 -5.58
C PHE A 33 16.35 -0.78 -5.95
N TRP A 34 15.81 -0.37 -7.10
CA TRP A 34 15.91 1.02 -7.55
C TRP A 34 15.20 1.99 -6.59
N TYR A 35 14.01 1.64 -6.07
CA TYR A 35 13.32 2.44 -5.06
C TYR A 35 14.08 2.49 -3.73
N CYS A 36 14.69 1.37 -3.30
CA CYS A 36 15.53 1.38 -2.10
C CYS A 36 16.75 2.28 -2.26
N THR A 37 17.48 2.17 -3.37
CA THR A 37 18.72 2.93 -3.60
C THR A 37 18.48 4.43 -3.81
N ASN A 38 17.45 4.80 -4.57
CA ASN A 38 17.26 6.21 -4.95
C ASN A 38 16.34 6.99 -4.01
N PHE A 39 15.36 6.33 -3.40
CA PHE A 39 14.38 6.98 -2.52
C PHE A 39 14.56 6.62 -1.03
N GLY A 40 15.52 5.76 -0.69
CA GLY A 40 15.80 5.39 0.70
C GLY A 40 14.73 4.49 1.32
N PHE A 41 13.99 3.74 0.49
CA PHE A 41 13.13 2.67 1.00
C PHE A 41 13.98 1.49 1.51
N GLU A 42 13.42 0.72 2.42
CA GLU A 42 14.01 -0.49 2.95
C GLU A 42 13.16 -1.73 2.58
N PRO A 43 13.78 -2.89 2.33
CA PRO A 43 13.05 -4.13 2.12
C PRO A 43 12.19 -4.49 3.34
N PHE A 44 10.89 -4.73 3.13
CA PHE A 44 9.95 -5.06 4.21
C PHE A 44 9.50 -6.52 4.15
N ALA A 45 9.08 -7.00 2.98
CA ALA A 45 8.62 -8.38 2.81
C ALA A 45 8.81 -8.87 1.38
N TYR A 46 8.83 -10.18 1.21
CA TYR A 46 8.93 -10.83 -0.09
C TYR A 46 7.91 -11.95 -0.23
N LYS A 47 7.34 -12.06 -1.43
CA LYS A 47 6.50 -13.18 -1.85
C LYS A 47 6.91 -13.60 -3.24
N GLY A 48 7.29 -14.86 -3.43
CA GLY A 48 7.70 -15.39 -4.72
C GLY A 48 7.74 -16.91 -4.72
N LEU A 49 8.51 -17.50 -5.63
CA LEU A 49 8.59 -18.95 -5.80
C LEU A 49 9.03 -19.64 -4.50
N GLU A 50 9.95 -19.01 -3.78
CA GLU A 50 10.53 -19.44 -2.52
C GLU A 50 9.50 -19.48 -1.39
N THR A 51 8.42 -18.68 -1.49
CA THR A 51 7.35 -18.61 -0.51
C THR A 51 6.06 -19.29 -1.01
N GLY A 52 6.14 -20.10 -2.06
CA GLY A 52 4.99 -20.81 -2.66
C GLY A 52 4.13 -20.00 -3.62
N SER A 53 4.51 -18.76 -3.95
CA SER A 53 3.83 -17.93 -4.96
C SER A 53 4.41 -18.17 -6.34
N ARG A 54 3.77 -19.02 -7.14
CA ARG A 54 4.27 -19.42 -8.46
C ARG A 54 3.96 -18.44 -9.60
N LEU A 55 2.92 -17.63 -9.43
CA LEU A 55 2.40 -16.77 -10.50
C LEU A 55 2.96 -15.34 -10.42
N ILE A 56 3.26 -14.86 -9.22
CA ILE A 56 3.60 -13.46 -8.98
C ILE A 56 4.75 -13.39 -7.98
N ALA A 57 5.78 -12.63 -8.35
CA ALA A 57 6.81 -12.15 -7.44
C ALA A 57 6.46 -10.73 -6.96
N SER A 58 6.48 -10.51 -5.65
CA SER A 58 6.17 -9.23 -5.01
C SER A 58 7.25 -8.90 -4.00
N HIS A 59 7.87 -7.74 -4.18
CA HIS A 59 8.82 -7.16 -3.24
C HIS A 59 8.15 -5.97 -2.58
N ALA A 60 7.86 -6.10 -1.29
CA ALA A 60 7.35 -5.00 -0.48
C ALA A 60 8.54 -4.22 0.09
N ILE A 61 8.49 -2.91 -0.10
CA ILE A 61 9.48 -1.97 0.42
C ILE A 61 8.75 -0.93 1.27
N ARG A 62 9.38 -0.45 2.33
CA ARG A 62 8.83 0.55 3.24
C ARG A 62 9.92 1.53 3.60
N GLN A 63 9.58 2.81 3.64
CA GLN A 63 10.42 3.83 4.24
C GLN A 63 9.92 4.07 5.66
N ASP A 64 10.79 3.98 6.68
CA ASP A 64 10.38 4.23 8.05
C ASP A 64 9.93 5.70 8.20
N LYS A 65 8.62 5.85 8.49
CA LYS A 65 7.83 7.08 8.59
C LYS A 65 7.82 7.96 7.33
N VAL A 66 7.05 7.54 6.34
CA VAL A 66 6.17 8.50 5.64
C VAL A 66 5.07 8.87 6.65
N GLN A 67 5.21 10.05 7.28
CA GLN A 67 4.15 10.66 8.11
C GLN A 67 3.04 11.23 7.25
#